data_AF-A0A7W1QFP7-F1
#
_entry.id   AF-A0A7W1QFP7-F1
#
_cell.length_a   1.000
_cell.length_b   1.000
_cell.length_c   1.000
_cell.angle_alpha   90.00
_cell.angle_beta   90.00
_cell.angle_gamma   90.00
#
_symmetry.space_group_name_H-M   'P 1'
#
loop_
_entity.id
_entity.type
_entity.pdbx_description
1 polymer ?
#
loop_
_entity_poly.entity_id
_entity_poly.type
_entity_poly.pdbx_seq_one_letter_code
_entity_poly.pdbx_strand_id
1 'polypeptide(L)'
;MRQLPSGTVTLVFSDVEGSTRLLHEHAEGYADLLAEHRRLLRDAFARRGGIEVDTQGDAFFYAFSRASDALAAAREAHQALAPTPVRVRIGVHTGEPAVTAEGYVGLDVHKAARIAAAGHGGQVLVSEQTARIAPDGLRDLGLHRLKDLSAPERIYQLGDREFPRLRTLYQTNLPIPANPLVGRGDELSEVRDLLGQGGARAVTVTGPGGIGKTRLALAAAGEAADRFPDGLWFVDLTPLRDPAVVVPAIGGVVGAQGDLARHLGEARCLLVLDNFEQVVDAATDLAVLLATCPNVRVLATSREPLR
;
A
#
# COMPACT_ATOMS: atom_id res chain seq x y z
N MET A 1 -0.51 -29.87 22.93
CA MET A 1 -0.45 -28.80 21.91
C MET A 1 -1.52 -27.78 22.24
N ARG A 2 -1.21 -26.48 22.25
CA ARG A 2 -2.26 -25.46 22.41
C ARG A 2 -3.11 -25.46 21.15
N GLN A 3 -4.43 -25.45 21.31
CA GLN A 3 -5.37 -25.48 20.18
C GLN A 3 -5.33 -24.12 19.49
N LEU A 4 -5.05 -24.12 18.18
CA LEU A 4 -5.09 -22.90 17.37
C LEU A 4 -6.55 -22.44 17.18
N PRO A 5 -6.82 -21.12 17.20
CA PRO A 5 -8.09 -20.57 16.76
C PRO A 5 -8.46 -21.05 15.34
N SER A 6 -9.76 -21.08 15.02
CA SER A 6 -10.24 -21.47 13.70
C SER A 6 -11.44 -20.61 13.30
N GLY A 7 -11.81 -20.63 12.01
CA GLY A 7 -12.77 -19.68 11.45
C GLY A 7 -12.12 -18.32 11.25
N THR A 8 -12.80 -17.24 11.63
CA THR A 8 -12.24 -15.89 11.57
C THR A 8 -11.17 -15.68 12.65
N VAL A 9 -9.93 -15.46 12.23
CA VAL A 9 -8.76 -15.31 13.11
C VAL A 9 -7.99 -14.05 12.72
N THR A 10 -7.47 -13.33 13.72
CA THR A 10 -6.53 -12.23 13.51
C THR A 10 -5.10 -12.71 13.66
N LEU A 11 -4.36 -12.68 12.56
CA LEU A 11 -2.95 -13.02 12.42
C LEU A 11 -2.08 -11.79 12.69
N VAL A 12 -1.05 -11.95 13.51
CA VAL A 12 -0.05 -10.92 13.84
C VAL A 12 1.33 -11.44 13.48
N PHE A 13 2.01 -10.74 12.58
CA PHE A 13 3.42 -10.98 12.28
C PHE A 13 4.24 -9.82 12.82
N SER A 14 5.34 -10.12 13.52
CA SER A 14 6.33 -9.12 13.88
C SER A 14 7.70 -9.52 13.36
N ASP A 15 8.52 -8.52 13.03
CA ASP A 15 9.89 -8.70 12.58
C ASP A 15 10.76 -7.55 13.11
N VAL A 16 12.01 -7.83 13.46
CA VAL A 16 12.94 -6.80 13.95
C VAL A 16 13.53 -6.05 12.76
N GLU A 17 13.45 -4.72 12.80
CA GLU A 17 14.08 -3.91 11.79
C GLU A 17 15.60 -3.87 12.00
N GLY A 18 16.36 -4.22 10.95
CA GLY A 18 17.82 -4.06 10.96
C GLY A 18 18.54 -5.01 11.93
N SER A 19 18.01 -6.21 12.18
CA SER A 19 18.61 -7.17 13.12
C SER A 19 20.06 -7.54 12.83
N THR A 20 20.46 -7.63 11.56
CA THR A 20 21.86 -7.82 11.17
C THR A 20 22.76 -6.65 11.61
N ARG A 21 22.24 -5.42 11.56
CA ARG A 21 22.97 -4.23 12.00
C ARG A 21 23.08 -4.19 13.52
N LEU A 22 21.99 -4.50 14.23
CA LEU A 22 21.99 -4.61 15.70
C LEU A 22 23.00 -5.66 16.19
N LEU A 23 23.14 -6.78 15.49
CA LEU A 23 24.12 -7.81 15.81
C LEU A 23 25.57 -7.30 15.70
N HIS A 24 25.87 -6.46 14.70
CA HIS A 24 27.21 -5.86 14.57
C HIS A 24 27.47 -4.77 15.61
N GLU A 25 26.50 -3.90 15.88
CA GLU A 25 26.64 -2.78 16.82
C GLU A 25 26.68 -3.24 18.29
N HIS A 26 26.08 -4.39 18.62
CA HIS A 26 25.98 -4.94 19.97
C HIS A 26 26.53 -6.37 20.07
N ALA A 27 27.66 -6.66 19.41
CA ALA A 27 28.25 -7.99 19.36
C ALA A 27 28.40 -8.63 20.76
N GLU A 28 28.79 -7.83 21.76
CA GLU A 28 28.72 -8.19 23.18
C GLU A 28 27.34 -7.77 23.74
N GLY A 29 26.47 -8.73 24.05
CA GLY A 29 25.14 -8.49 24.65
C GLY A 29 23.94 -8.60 23.71
N TYR A 30 24.13 -8.83 22.40
CA TYR A 30 23.03 -9.04 21.46
C TYR A 30 22.11 -10.20 21.87
N ALA A 31 22.66 -11.27 22.43
CA ALA A 31 21.90 -12.43 22.89
C ALA A 31 20.91 -12.06 24.02
N ASP A 32 21.36 -11.26 24.99
CA ASP A 32 20.54 -10.79 26.10
C ASP A 32 19.48 -9.79 25.62
N LEU A 33 19.86 -8.91 24.70
CA LEU A 33 18.92 -7.96 24.08
C LEU A 33 17.80 -8.69 23.33
N LEU A 34 18.14 -9.72 22.55
CA LEU A 34 17.17 -10.54 21.82
C LEU A 34 16.31 -11.38 22.78
N ALA A 35 16.89 -11.90 23.86
CA ALA A 35 16.14 -12.63 24.88
C ALA A 35 15.11 -11.71 25.57
N GLU A 36 15.50 -10.51 25.95
CA GLU A 36 14.61 -9.51 26.56
C GLU A 36 13.52 -9.08 25.58
N HIS A 37 13.89 -8.80 24.32
CA HIS A 37 12.93 -8.50 23.25
C HIS A 37 11.86 -9.59 23.12
N ARG A 38 12.29 -10.86 23.01
CA ARG A 38 11.39 -12.02 22.90
C ARG A 38 10.48 -12.15 24.12
N ARG A 39 11.01 -11.91 25.32
CA ARG A 39 10.24 -11.94 26.57
C ARG A 39 9.15 -10.86 26.56
N LEU A 40 9.49 -9.63 26.22
CA LEU A 40 8.56 -8.50 26.18
C LEU A 40 7.41 -8.73 25.19
N LEU A 41 7.70 -9.25 23.99
CA LEU A 41 6.68 -9.58 22.99
C LEU A 41 5.77 -10.70 23.45
N ARG A 42 6.35 -11.79 23.96
CA ARG A 42 5.59 -12.93 24.51
C ARG A 42 4.66 -12.48 25.63
N ASP A 43 5.15 -11.68 26.56
CA ASP A 43 4.36 -11.17 27.68
C ASP A 43 3.20 -10.27 27.20
N ALA A 44 3.47 -9.35 26.27
CA ALA A 44 2.45 -8.45 25.72
C ALA A 44 1.36 -9.22 24.96
N PHE A 45 1.74 -10.17 24.11
CA PHE A 45 0.79 -10.95 23.32
C PHE A 45 0.01 -11.95 24.18
N ALA A 46 0.67 -12.62 25.14
CA ALA A 46 0.00 -13.55 26.04
C ALA A 46 -1.05 -12.87 26.94
N ARG A 47 -0.78 -11.65 27.44
CA ARG A 47 -1.76 -10.88 28.24
C ARG A 47 -3.07 -10.59 27.51
N ARG A 48 -3.03 -10.59 26.18
CA ARG A 48 -4.19 -10.36 25.30
C ARG A 48 -4.71 -11.64 24.65
N GLY A 49 -4.33 -12.81 25.18
CA GLY A 49 -4.79 -14.11 24.69
C GLY A 49 -4.21 -14.52 23.34
N GLY A 50 -3.09 -13.92 22.94
CA GLY A 50 -2.35 -14.31 21.74
C GLY A 50 -1.75 -15.71 21.88
N ILE A 51 -1.89 -16.50 20.83
CA ILE A 51 -1.30 -17.85 20.74
C ILE A 51 -0.15 -17.79 19.74
N GLU A 52 1.07 -18.04 20.23
CA GLU A 52 2.27 -18.18 19.39
C GLU A 52 2.06 -19.38 18.45
N VAL A 53 2.11 -19.14 17.15
CA VAL A 53 1.97 -20.15 16.09
C VAL A 53 3.34 -20.63 15.66
N ASP A 54 4.24 -19.69 15.37
CA ASP A 54 5.60 -19.96 14.92
C ASP A 54 6.54 -18.82 15.34
N THR A 55 7.84 -19.13 15.43
CA THR A 55 8.93 -18.19 15.71
C THR A 55 10.12 -18.56 14.83
N GLN A 56 10.53 -17.64 13.96
CA GLN A 56 11.67 -17.83 13.05
C GLN A 56 12.71 -16.75 13.33
N GLY A 57 13.77 -17.11 14.03
CA GLY A 57 14.80 -16.16 14.44
C GLY A 57 14.26 -15.09 15.39
N ASP A 58 14.19 -13.85 14.90
CA ASP A 58 13.68 -12.65 15.56
C ASP A 58 12.24 -12.28 15.15
N ALA A 59 11.67 -13.00 14.17
CA ALA A 59 10.29 -12.84 13.75
C ALA A 59 9.35 -13.74 14.56
N PHE A 60 8.17 -13.20 14.87
CA PHE A 60 7.10 -13.92 15.57
C PHE A 60 5.82 -13.96 14.74
N PHE A 61 5.12 -15.08 14.84
CA PHE A 61 3.78 -15.25 14.27
C PHE A 61 2.79 -15.66 15.37
N TYR A 62 1.78 -14.83 15.58
CA TYR A 62 0.73 -15.02 16.58
C TYR A 62 -0.66 -15.03 15.95
N ALA A 63 -1.58 -15.72 16.61
CA ALA A 63 -3.01 -15.70 16.29
C ALA A 63 -3.85 -15.26 17.49
N PHE A 64 -4.88 -14.48 17.20
CA PHE A 64 -5.84 -13.96 18.16
C PHE A 64 -7.26 -14.27 17.67
N SER A 65 -8.16 -14.53 18.62
CA SER A 65 -9.59 -14.74 18.31
C SER A 65 -10.34 -13.43 18.04
N ARG A 66 -9.74 -12.27 18.38
CA ARG A 66 -10.35 -10.94 18.23
C ARG A 66 -9.34 -9.93 17.70
N ALA A 67 -9.76 -9.12 16.74
CA ALA A 67 -8.96 -8.05 16.16
C ALA A 67 -8.57 -6.97 17.19
N SER A 68 -9.50 -6.61 18.08
CA SER A 68 -9.25 -5.62 19.14
C SER A 68 -8.12 -6.05 20.08
N ASP A 69 -8.06 -7.34 20.43
CA ASP A 69 -7.04 -7.88 21.32
C ASP A 69 -5.67 -7.88 20.63
N ALA A 70 -5.62 -8.27 19.34
CA ALA A 70 -4.39 -8.19 18.54
C ALA A 70 -3.83 -6.76 18.44
N LEU A 71 -4.69 -5.77 18.17
CA LEU A 71 -4.27 -4.36 18.07
C LEU A 71 -3.82 -3.80 19.43
N ALA A 72 -4.52 -4.14 20.52
CA ALA A 72 -4.10 -3.76 21.87
C ALA A 72 -2.75 -4.39 22.23
N ALA A 73 -2.55 -5.67 21.87
CA ALA A 73 -1.31 -6.39 22.11
C ALA A 73 -0.13 -5.79 21.32
N ALA A 74 -0.35 -5.42 20.05
CA ALA A 74 0.65 -4.73 19.23
C ALA A 74 1.06 -3.39 19.84
N ARG A 75 0.09 -2.62 20.35
CA ARG A 75 0.36 -1.35 21.05
C ARG A 75 1.18 -1.58 22.33
N GLU A 76 0.80 -2.56 23.15
CA GLU A 76 1.55 -2.92 24.36
C GLU A 76 2.97 -3.40 24.05
N ALA A 77 3.15 -4.19 22.99
CA ALA A 77 4.47 -4.66 22.56
C ALA A 77 5.38 -3.48 22.21
N HIS A 78 4.87 -2.49 21.46
CA HIS A 78 5.64 -1.29 21.14
C HIS A 78 5.94 -0.43 22.37
N GLN A 79 4.99 -0.30 23.31
CA GLN A 79 5.21 0.41 24.57
C GLN A 79 6.28 -0.27 25.43
N ALA A 80 6.24 -1.60 25.51
CA ALA A 80 7.21 -2.41 26.24
C ALA A 80 8.62 -2.33 25.63
N LEU A 81 8.73 -2.24 24.31
CA LEU A 81 10.01 -2.12 23.61
C LEU A 81 10.56 -0.69 23.54
N ALA A 82 9.76 0.34 23.81
CA ALA A 82 10.18 1.74 23.72
C ALA A 82 11.49 2.07 24.49
N PRO A 83 11.73 1.51 25.70
CA PRO A 83 12.98 1.73 26.44
C PRO A 83 14.20 1.00 25.86
N THR A 84 14.02 0.08 24.92
CA THR A 84 15.08 -0.74 24.32
C THR A 84 15.54 -0.14 22.98
N PRO A 85 16.74 -0.48 22.47
CA PRO A 85 17.15 -0.11 21.11
C PRO A 85 16.45 -0.92 20.01
N VAL A 86 15.77 -2.03 20.35
CA VAL A 86 15.09 -2.88 19.36
C VAL A 86 13.84 -2.18 18.84
N ARG A 87 13.65 -2.22 17.52
CA ARG A 87 12.47 -1.69 16.84
C ARG A 87 11.86 -2.81 16.02
N VAL A 88 10.58 -3.08 16.24
CA VAL A 88 9.84 -4.09 15.47
C VAL A 88 8.80 -3.45 14.59
N ARG A 89 8.65 -4.01 13.40
CA ARG A 89 7.51 -3.75 12.54
C ARG A 89 6.48 -4.85 12.77
N ILE A 90 5.20 -4.49 12.83
CA ILE A 90 4.11 -5.43 13.06
C ILE A 90 3.09 -5.31 11.94
N GLY A 91 2.62 -6.43 11.42
CA GLY A 91 1.50 -6.53 10.48
C GLY A 91 0.34 -7.31 11.09
N VAL A 92 -0.88 -6.78 10.96
CA VAL A 92 -2.09 -7.37 11.54
C VAL A 92 -3.14 -7.58 10.45
N HIS A 93 -3.59 -8.82 10.29
CA HIS A 93 -4.57 -9.20 9.27
C HIS A 93 -5.62 -10.15 9.83
N THR A 94 -6.89 -9.94 9.48
CA THR A 94 -7.99 -10.82 9.88
C THR A 94 -8.51 -11.55 8.65
N GLY A 95 -8.57 -12.87 8.73
CA GLY A 95 -8.96 -13.77 7.65
C GLY A 95 -9.47 -15.12 8.18
N GLU A 96 -9.57 -16.10 7.30
CA GLU A 96 -10.05 -17.46 7.61
C GLU A 96 -9.05 -18.52 7.12
N PRO A 97 -7.83 -18.55 7.67
CA PRO A 97 -6.81 -19.52 7.25
C PRO A 97 -7.21 -20.95 7.60
N ALA A 98 -6.80 -21.90 6.77
CA ALA A 98 -6.99 -23.31 7.06
C ALA A 98 -6.01 -23.76 8.17
N VAL A 99 -6.52 -24.51 9.15
CA VAL A 99 -5.71 -25.09 10.23
C VAL A 99 -5.25 -26.49 9.84
N THR A 100 -3.95 -26.74 9.92
CA THR A 100 -3.33 -28.05 9.67
C THR A 100 -2.56 -28.52 10.90
N ALA A 101 -2.01 -29.73 10.85
CA ALA A 101 -1.13 -30.24 11.92
C ALA A 101 0.16 -29.41 12.09
N GLU A 102 0.59 -28.70 11.05
CA GLU A 102 1.81 -27.89 11.02
C GLU A 102 1.54 -26.39 11.28
N GLY A 103 0.27 -25.99 11.47
CA GLY A 103 -0.14 -24.61 11.71
C GLY A 103 -1.11 -24.08 10.66
N TYR A 104 -1.15 -22.76 10.48
CA TYR A 104 -2.02 -22.11 9.50
C TYR A 104 -1.43 -22.18 8.09
N VAL A 105 -2.28 -22.46 7.11
CA VAL A 105 -1.95 -22.37 5.69
C VAL A 105 -2.99 -21.55 4.93
N GLY A 106 -2.56 -20.89 3.86
CA GLY A 106 -3.43 -20.10 2.99
C GLY A 106 -2.93 -18.69 2.74
N LEU A 107 -3.66 -17.97 1.89
CA LEU A 107 -3.31 -16.61 1.46
C LEU A 107 -3.25 -15.61 2.62
N ASP A 108 -4.06 -15.79 3.67
CA ASP A 108 -4.12 -14.88 4.82
C ASP A 108 -2.79 -14.83 5.59
N VAL A 109 -2.08 -15.96 5.68
CA VAL A 109 -0.76 -16.03 6.34
C VAL A 109 0.26 -15.20 5.56
N HIS A 110 0.32 -15.40 4.23
CA HIS A 110 1.20 -14.64 3.36
C HIS A 110 0.86 -13.15 3.37
N LYS A 111 -0.43 -12.80 3.37
CA LYS A 111 -0.90 -11.42 3.42
C LYS A 111 -0.46 -10.71 4.71
N ALA A 112 -0.66 -11.35 5.87
CA ALA A 112 -0.24 -10.80 7.15
C ALA A 112 1.27 -10.54 7.20
N ALA A 113 2.08 -11.49 6.71
CA ALA A 113 3.53 -11.34 6.61
C ALA A 113 3.95 -10.22 5.64
N ARG A 114 3.29 -10.09 4.47
CA ARG A 114 3.57 -9.03 3.50
C ARG A 114 3.20 -7.64 4.02
N ILE A 115 2.13 -7.54 4.79
CA ILE A 115 1.76 -6.30 5.49
C ILE A 115 2.84 -5.92 6.51
N ALA A 116 3.30 -6.85 7.35
CA ALA A 116 4.38 -6.58 8.31
C ALA A 116 5.65 -6.10 7.60
N ALA A 117 6.04 -6.78 6.51
CA ALA A 117 7.25 -6.49 5.75
C ALA A 117 7.24 -5.11 5.06
N ALA A 118 6.06 -4.55 4.78
CA ALA A 118 5.90 -3.22 4.20
C ALA A 118 6.19 -2.08 5.20
N GLY A 119 6.14 -2.38 6.51
CA GLY A 119 6.34 -1.38 7.56
C GLY A 119 7.80 -1.12 7.92
N HIS A 120 7.98 -0.13 8.80
CA HIS A 120 9.25 0.25 9.42
C HIS A 120 9.26 -0.08 10.91
N GLY A 121 10.45 -0.05 11.53
CA GLY A 121 10.61 -0.32 12.95
C GLY A 121 9.79 0.65 13.83
N GLY A 122 8.97 0.10 14.71
CA GLY A 122 8.01 0.83 15.55
C GLY A 122 6.65 1.08 14.91
N GLN A 123 6.40 0.59 13.68
CA GLN A 123 5.15 0.77 12.95
C GLN A 123 4.26 -0.49 13.04
N VAL A 124 2.96 -0.29 13.24
CA VAL A 124 1.95 -1.36 13.15
C VAL A 124 1.07 -1.09 11.94
N LEU A 125 1.10 -2.00 10.97
CA LEU A 125 0.28 -1.95 9.77
C LEU A 125 -0.87 -2.94 9.87
N VAL A 126 -2.02 -2.54 9.35
CA VAL A 126 -3.30 -3.20 9.55
C VAL A 126 -4.00 -3.36 8.21
N SER A 127 -4.46 -4.57 7.90
CA SER A 127 -5.27 -4.82 6.70
C SER A 127 -6.64 -4.16 6.80
N GLU A 128 -7.27 -3.88 5.66
CA GLU A 128 -8.66 -3.40 5.60
C GLU A 128 -9.65 -4.28 6.37
N GLN A 129 -9.52 -5.61 6.27
CA GLN A 129 -10.37 -6.55 6.99
C GLN A 129 -10.34 -6.30 8.51
N THR A 130 -9.15 -6.16 9.07
CA THR A 130 -8.96 -5.87 10.50
C THR A 130 -9.50 -4.47 10.84
N ALA A 131 -9.23 -3.47 9.99
CA ALA A 131 -9.65 -2.09 10.21
C ALA A 131 -11.18 -1.92 10.24
N ARG A 132 -11.91 -2.68 9.41
CA ARG A 132 -13.38 -2.70 9.43
C ARG A 132 -13.95 -3.27 10.73
N ILE A 133 -13.26 -4.23 11.35
CA ILE A 133 -13.71 -4.89 12.59
C ILE A 133 -13.29 -4.08 13.83
N ALA A 134 -12.13 -3.42 13.80
CA ALA A 134 -11.58 -2.64 14.91
C ALA A 134 -10.97 -1.32 14.40
N PRO A 135 -11.79 -0.28 14.12
CA PRO A 135 -11.36 0.96 13.47
C PRO A 135 -10.62 1.94 14.38
N ASP A 136 -10.69 1.76 15.70
CA ASP A 136 -10.26 2.77 16.67
C ASP A 136 -8.74 3.04 16.62
N GLY A 137 -8.39 4.32 16.42
CA GLY A 137 -7.01 4.78 16.37
C GLY A 137 -6.26 4.32 15.12
N LEU A 138 -6.96 4.06 14.02
CA LEU A 138 -6.38 3.72 12.73
C LEU A 138 -6.35 4.90 11.77
N ARG A 139 -5.20 5.11 11.11
CA ARG A 139 -4.99 6.06 10.03
C ARG A 139 -4.93 5.31 8.70
N ASP A 140 -5.74 5.69 7.73
CA ASP A 140 -5.70 5.13 6.37
C ASP A 140 -4.43 5.61 5.65
N LEU A 141 -3.65 4.67 5.09
CA LEU A 141 -2.45 4.93 4.29
C LEU A 141 -2.69 4.72 2.79
N GLY A 142 -3.92 4.36 2.40
CA GLY A 142 -4.33 4.18 1.01
C GLY A 142 -4.09 2.77 0.49
N LEU A 143 -4.22 2.62 -0.84
CA LEU A 143 -4.08 1.36 -1.55
C LEU A 143 -2.64 1.15 -2.01
N HIS A 144 -2.10 -0.03 -1.73
CA HIS A 144 -0.71 -0.39 -1.97
C HIS A 144 -0.58 -1.72 -2.68
N ARG A 145 0.31 -1.80 -3.68
CA ARG A 145 0.69 -3.07 -4.28
C ARG A 145 1.79 -3.73 -3.46
N LEU A 146 1.47 -4.87 -2.84
CA LEU A 146 2.42 -5.67 -2.07
C LEU A 146 3.05 -6.75 -2.94
N LYS A 147 4.30 -7.13 -2.63
CA LYS A 147 4.99 -8.21 -3.32
C LYS A 147 4.20 -9.52 -3.17
N ASP A 148 4.10 -10.28 -4.26
CA ASP A 148 3.42 -11.58 -4.36
C ASP A 148 1.90 -11.54 -4.10
N LEU A 149 1.30 -10.35 -3.98
CA LEU A 149 -0.16 -10.18 -3.93
C LEU A 149 -0.68 -9.61 -5.26
N SER A 150 -1.74 -10.23 -5.77
CA SER A 150 -2.30 -9.96 -7.09
C SER A 150 -3.25 -8.76 -7.14
N ALA A 151 -3.68 -8.23 -6.00
CA ALA A 151 -4.50 -7.03 -5.91
C ALA A 151 -3.82 -5.97 -5.02
N PRO A 152 -4.06 -4.67 -5.26
CA PRO A 152 -3.69 -3.65 -4.29
C PRO A 152 -4.44 -3.87 -2.98
N GLU A 153 -3.75 -3.67 -1.86
CA GLU A 153 -4.27 -3.82 -0.51
C GLU A 153 -4.41 -2.45 0.14
N ARG A 154 -5.56 -2.17 0.75
CA ARG A 154 -5.72 -0.95 1.55
C ARG A 154 -5.08 -1.16 2.91
N ILE A 155 -4.11 -0.32 3.24
CA ILE A 155 -3.30 -0.44 4.45
C ILE A 155 -3.62 0.68 5.40
N TYR A 156 -3.75 0.33 6.68
CA TYR A 156 -3.96 1.27 7.78
C TYR A 156 -2.77 1.21 8.73
N GLN A 157 -2.55 2.28 9.48
CA GLN A 157 -1.58 2.34 10.55
C GLN A 157 -2.28 2.51 11.90
N LEU A 158 -1.81 1.80 12.92
CA LEU A 158 -2.23 2.06 14.30
C LEU A 158 -1.46 3.26 14.88
N GLY A 159 -2.19 4.29 15.28
CA GLY A 159 -1.65 5.51 15.89
C GLY A 159 -1.12 6.54 14.87
N ASP A 160 -0.77 7.73 15.39
CA ASP A 160 -0.56 8.92 14.57
C ASP A 160 0.92 9.27 14.30
N ARG A 161 1.84 8.43 14.78
CA ARG A 161 3.28 8.65 14.54
C ARG A 161 3.59 8.64 13.05
N GLU A 162 4.38 9.59 12.58
CA GLU A 162 4.80 9.62 11.18
C GLU A 162 5.96 8.67 10.91
N PHE A 163 5.91 8.02 9.75
CA PHE A 163 6.93 7.11 9.23
C PHE A 163 7.25 7.45 7.78
N PRO A 164 8.42 7.04 7.26
CA PRO A 164 8.67 7.07 5.83
C PRO A 164 7.61 6.27 5.04
N ARG A 165 7.56 6.48 3.72
CA ARG A 165 6.67 5.72 2.82
C ARG A 165 6.81 4.21 3.03
N LEU A 166 5.70 3.49 2.94
CA LEU A 166 5.71 2.03 3.08
C LEU A 166 6.61 1.38 2.04
N ARG A 167 7.27 0.28 2.43
CA ARG A 167 8.13 -0.55 1.57
C ARG A 167 7.28 -1.48 0.70
N THR A 168 6.43 -0.89 -0.13
CA THR A 168 5.56 -1.57 -1.09
C THR A 168 6.15 -1.46 -2.49
N LEU A 169 5.59 -2.18 -3.47
CA LEU A 169 6.02 -1.99 -4.86
C LEU A 169 5.72 -0.56 -5.30
N TYR A 170 4.48 -0.10 -5.06
CA TYR A 170 4.03 1.27 -5.29
C TYR A 170 2.63 1.48 -4.68
N GLN A 171 2.25 2.74 -4.47
CA GLN A 171 0.86 3.12 -4.15
C GLN A 171 0.02 3.14 -5.43
N THR A 172 -1.19 2.60 -5.37
CA THR A 172 -2.07 2.61 -6.53
C THR A 172 -3.53 2.33 -6.22
N ASN A 173 -4.43 2.99 -6.95
CA ASN A 173 -5.84 2.61 -7.06
C ASN A 173 -6.21 2.12 -8.48
N LEU A 174 -5.22 1.76 -9.31
CA LEU A 174 -5.48 1.32 -10.68
C LEU A 174 -6.45 0.12 -10.68
N PRO A 175 -7.57 0.21 -11.41
CA PRO A 175 -8.46 -0.92 -11.60
C PRO A 175 -7.72 -2.12 -12.18
N ILE A 176 -8.02 -3.32 -11.69
CA ILE A 176 -7.52 -4.57 -12.28
C ILE A 176 -8.47 -4.97 -13.41
N PRO A 177 -8.04 -4.97 -14.67
CA PRO A 177 -8.90 -5.41 -15.76
C PRO A 177 -9.26 -6.90 -15.59
N ALA A 178 -10.53 -7.25 -15.81
CA ALA A 178 -10.99 -8.64 -15.68
C ALA A 178 -10.34 -9.61 -16.69
N ASN A 179 -9.92 -9.10 -17.85
CA ASN A 179 -9.28 -9.87 -18.92
C ASN A 179 -7.96 -9.20 -19.32
N PRO A 180 -6.93 -9.97 -19.71
CA PRO A 180 -5.70 -9.44 -20.28
C PRO A 180 -5.95 -8.58 -21.52
N LEU A 181 -5.08 -7.61 -21.77
CA LEU A 181 -5.07 -6.85 -23.01
C LEU A 181 -4.48 -7.73 -24.13
N VAL A 182 -5.22 -7.89 -25.23
CA VAL A 182 -4.82 -8.76 -26.36
C VAL A 182 -4.62 -7.93 -27.61
N GLY A 183 -3.54 -8.20 -28.36
CA GLY A 183 -3.32 -7.65 -29.70
C GLY A 183 -2.99 -6.16 -29.77
N ARG A 184 -2.45 -5.59 -28.69
CA ARG A 184 -2.14 -4.14 -28.57
C ARG A 184 -0.70 -3.87 -28.12
N GLY A 185 0.21 -4.76 -28.48
CA GLY A 185 1.61 -4.72 -28.01
C GLY A 185 2.36 -3.49 -28.50
N ASP A 186 2.13 -3.11 -29.76
CA ASP A 186 2.80 -1.95 -30.38
C ASP A 186 2.33 -0.65 -29.75
N GLU A 187 1.01 -0.45 -29.62
CA GLU A 187 0.45 0.75 -28.98
C GLU A 187 0.83 0.84 -27.50
N LEU A 188 0.94 -0.31 -26.82
CA LEU A 188 1.39 -0.37 -25.43
C LEU A 188 2.85 0.07 -25.30
N SER A 189 3.72 -0.39 -26.21
CA SER A 189 5.11 0.04 -26.27
C SER A 189 5.22 1.53 -26.54
N GLU A 190 4.44 2.05 -27.50
CA GLU A 190 4.44 3.47 -27.86
C GLU A 190 4.06 4.35 -26.67
N VAL A 191 2.96 4.03 -25.97
CA VAL A 191 2.53 4.79 -24.79
C VAL A 191 3.59 4.74 -23.69
N ARG A 192 4.22 3.57 -23.47
CA ARG A 192 5.29 3.43 -22.47
C ARG A 192 6.52 4.26 -22.80
N ASP A 193 6.90 4.34 -24.07
CA ASP A 193 8.06 5.11 -24.49
C ASP A 193 7.80 6.62 -24.34
N LEU A 194 6.59 7.07 -24.67
CA LEU A 194 6.14 8.44 -24.39
C LEU A 194 6.14 8.76 -22.89
N LEU A 195 5.80 7.80 -22.03
CA LEU A 195 5.88 7.93 -20.56
C LEU A 195 7.31 7.72 -20.02
N GLY A 196 8.32 7.50 -20.86
CA GLY A 196 9.72 7.27 -20.49
C GLY A 196 10.47 8.53 -20.07
N GLN A 197 11.65 8.35 -19.47
CA GLN A 197 12.53 9.46 -19.07
C GLN A 197 12.83 10.34 -20.30
N GLY A 198 12.62 11.66 -20.19
CA GLY A 198 12.73 12.60 -21.32
C GLY A 198 11.55 12.60 -22.31
N GLY A 199 10.57 11.72 -22.12
CA GLY A 199 9.32 11.70 -22.89
C GLY A 199 8.30 12.77 -22.48
N ALA A 200 7.08 12.64 -22.99
CA ALA A 200 6.00 13.58 -22.74
C ALA A 200 5.51 13.54 -21.28
N ARG A 201 5.08 14.70 -20.78
CA ARG A 201 4.47 14.85 -19.45
C ARG A 201 2.95 14.71 -19.47
N ALA A 202 2.34 14.88 -20.63
CA ALA A 202 0.95 14.59 -20.89
C ALA A 202 0.86 13.74 -22.16
N VAL A 203 0.28 12.55 -22.05
CA VAL A 203 0.00 11.64 -23.16
C VAL A 203 -1.50 11.46 -23.22
N THR A 204 -2.10 11.62 -24.40
CA THR A 204 -3.54 11.37 -24.60
C THR A 204 -3.72 10.19 -25.54
N VAL A 205 -4.34 9.12 -25.06
CA VAL A 205 -4.83 8.02 -25.90
C VAL A 205 -6.16 8.45 -26.50
N THR A 206 -6.19 8.67 -27.81
CA THR A 206 -7.38 9.11 -28.54
C THR A 206 -8.05 7.96 -29.29
N GLY A 207 -9.31 8.14 -29.68
CA GLY A 207 -10.04 7.18 -30.50
C GLY A 207 -11.53 7.07 -30.16
N PRO A 208 -12.31 6.33 -30.96
CA PRO A 208 -13.75 6.19 -30.76
C PRO A 208 -14.12 5.50 -29.43
N GLY A 209 -15.39 5.60 -29.05
CA GLY A 209 -15.92 4.89 -27.88
C GLY A 209 -15.81 3.37 -28.06
N GLY A 210 -15.54 2.64 -26.97
CA GLY A 210 -15.50 1.18 -26.99
C GLY A 210 -14.22 0.54 -27.56
N ILE A 211 -13.29 1.32 -28.13
CA ILE A 211 -12.05 0.79 -28.75
C ILE A 211 -10.98 0.33 -27.73
N GLY A 212 -11.27 0.42 -26.43
CA GLY A 212 -10.39 -0.07 -25.36
C GLY A 212 -9.30 0.91 -24.90
N LYS A 213 -9.49 2.23 -25.07
CA LYS A 213 -8.52 3.26 -24.61
C LYS A 213 -8.19 3.13 -23.13
N THR A 214 -9.21 2.99 -22.28
CA THR A 214 -9.05 2.79 -20.83
C THR A 214 -8.23 1.55 -20.53
N ARG A 215 -8.48 0.43 -21.23
CA ARG A 215 -7.70 -0.81 -21.04
C ARG A 215 -6.24 -0.63 -21.44
N LEU A 216 -5.97 0.03 -22.56
CA LEU A 216 -4.61 0.35 -22.99
C LEU A 216 -3.91 1.25 -21.99
N ALA A 217 -4.59 2.30 -21.50
CA ALA A 217 -4.04 3.23 -20.53
C ALA A 217 -3.71 2.56 -19.19
N LEU A 218 -4.61 1.71 -18.67
CA LEU A 218 -4.37 0.95 -17.45
C LEU A 218 -3.21 -0.05 -17.60
N ALA A 219 -3.13 -0.74 -18.73
CA ALA A 219 -2.02 -1.66 -19.02
C ALA A 219 -0.69 -0.90 -19.08
N ALA A 220 -0.64 0.21 -19.81
CA ALA A 220 0.56 1.04 -19.93
C ALA A 220 1.01 1.60 -18.58
N ALA A 221 0.07 2.09 -17.77
CA ALA A 221 0.36 2.59 -16.42
C ALA A 221 0.91 1.49 -15.51
N GLY A 222 0.32 0.29 -15.55
CA GLY A 222 0.79 -0.87 -14.80
C GLY A 222 2.19 -1.33 -15.19
N GLU A 223 2.51 -1.37 -16.48
CA GLU A 223 3.86 -1.73 -16.96
C GLU A 223 4.91 -0.63 -16.69
N ALA A 224 4.48 0.63 -16.59
CA ALA A 224 5.36 1.75 -16.27
C ALA A 224 5.54 1.99 -14.77
N ALA A 225 4.97 1.14 -13.90
CA ALA A 225 4.86 1.37 -12.46
C ALA A 225 6.19 1.69 -11.77
N ASP A 226 7.27 0.98 -12.12
CA ASP A 226 8.60 1.17 -11.52
C ASP A 226 9.17 2.58 -11.73
N ARG A 227 8.63 3.34 -12.70
CA ARG A 227 9.02 4.72 -12.99
C ARG A 227 8.32 5.74 -12.09
N PHE A 228 7.24 5.34 -11.42
CA PHE A 228 6.37 6.19 -10.62
C PHE A 228 6.31 5.70 -9.17
N PRO A 229 7.43 5.75 -8.42
CA PRO A 229 7.50 5.26 -7.06
C PRO A 229 6.57 6.01 -6.10
N ASP A 230 6.14 7.21 -6.46
CA ASP A 230 5.26 8.03 -5.63
C ASP A 230 3.77 7.81 -5.92
N GLY A 231 3.42 6.95 -6.90
CA GLY A 231 2.09 6.38 -7.04
C GLY A 231 1.52 6.38 -8.47
N LEU A 232 0.52 5.52 -8.68
CA LEU A 232 -0.28 5.42 -9.91
C LEU A 232 -1.76 5.63 -9.59
N TRP A 233 -2.35 6.70 -10.11
CA TRP A 233 -3.66 7.17 -9.70
C TRP A 233 -4.64 7.20 -10.86
N PHE A 234 -5.64 6.33 -10.84
CA PHE A 234 -6.78 6.34 -11.76
C PHE A 234 -7.87 7.30 -11.28
N VAL A 235 -8.31 8.19 -12.15
CA VAL A 235 -9.39 9.15 -11.92
C VAL A 235 -10.43 8.97 -13.02
N ASP A 236 -11.60 8.47 -12.64
CA ASP A 236 -12.75 8.37 -13.54
C ASP A 236 -13.43 9.74 -13.66
N LEU A 237 -13.36 10.36 -14.84
CA LEU A 237 -14.01 11.65 -15.11
C LEU A 237 -15.42 11.49 -15.68
N THR A 238 -15.91 10.25 -15.87
CA THR A 238 -17.28 9.96 -16.34
C THR A 238 -18.39 10.68 -15.58
N PRO A 239 -18.34 10.82 -14.25
CA PRO A 239 -19.40 11.53 -13.52
C PRO A 239 -19.26 13.06 -13.58
N LEU A 240 -18.12 13.58 -14.07
CA LEU A 240 -17.82 15.01 -14.02
C LEU A 240 -18.30 15.73 -15.28
N ARG A 241 -18.87 16.92 -15.09
CA ARG A 241 -19.34 17.80 -16.16
C ARG A 241 -18.75 19.20 -16.07
N ASP A 242 -18.35 19.61 -14.87
CA ASP A 242 -17.72 20.90 -14.61
C ASP A 242 -16.18 20.71 -14.64
N PRO A 243 -15.46 21.38 -15.55
CA PRO A 243 -14.00 21.38 -15.58
C PRO A 243 -13.35 21.78 -14.24
N ALA A 244 -13.99 22.68 -13.48
CA ALA A 244 -13.42 23.20 -12.23
C ALA A 244 -13.31 22.14 -11.12
N VAL A 245 -14.05 21.03 -11.23
CA VAL A 245 -14.01 19.94 -10.23
C VAL A 245 -12.97 18.86 -10.55
N VAL A 246 -12.28 18.92 -11.69
CA VAL A 246 -11.28 17.91 -12.08
C VAL A 246 -10.08 17.90 -11.13
N VAL A 247 -9.48 19.06 -10.86
CA VAL A 247 -8.35 19.17 -9.93
C VAL A 247 -8.73 18.74 -8.50
N PRO A 248 -9.88 19.18 -7.93
CA PRO A 248 -10.39 18.65 -6.67
C PRO A 248 -10.60 17.12 -6.68
N ALA A 249 -11.13 16.55 -7.76
CA ALA A 249 -11.34 15.11 -7.87
C ALA A 249 -10.02 14.33 -7.87
N ILE A 250 -8.99 14.83 -8.58
CA ILE A 250 -7.63 14.28 -8.50
C ILE A 250 -7.12 14.36 -7.05
N GLY A 251 -7.31 15.50 -6.39
CA GLY A 251 -6.96 15.70 -4.99
C GLY A 251 -7.57 14.66 -4.06
N GLY A 252 -8.86 14.37 -4.22
CA GLY A 252 -9.56 13.33 -3.47
C GLY A 252 -8.98 11.93 -3.70
N VAL A 253 -8.59 11.60 -4.92
CA VAL A 253 -8.01 10.29 -5.27
C VAL A 253 -6.60 10.11 -4.69
N VAL A 254 -5.74 11.13 -4.79
CA VAL A 254 -4.36 11.06 -4.28
C VAL A 254 -4.27 11.28 -2.76
N GLY A 255 -5.38 11.67 -2.12
CA GLY A 255 -5.43 11.95 -0.68
C GLY A 255 -4.88 13.33 -0.29
N ALA A 256 -4.87 14.29 -1.21
CA ALA A 256 -4.41 15.65 -0.94
C ALA A 256 -5.36 16.36 0.05
N GLN A 257 -4.78 16.92 1.11
CA GLN A 257 -5.49 17.80 2.04
C GLN A 257 -5.22 19.26 1.61
N GLY A 258 -6.18 19.86 0.91
CA GLY A 258 -6.08 21.22 0.39
C GLY A 258 -5.45 21.30 -1.01
N ASP A 259 -4.37 22.06 -1.14
CA ASP A 259 -3.74 22.37 -2.43
C ASP A 259 -3.00 21.17 -3.03
N LEU A 260 -3.49 20.68 -4.17
CA LEU A 260 -2.94 19.52 -4.86
C LEU A 260 -1.50 19.73 -5.30
N ALA A 261 -1.15 20.91 -5.80
CA ALA A 261 0.20 21.16 -6.32
C ALA A 261 1.24 21.13 -5.19
N ARG A 262 0.89 21.67 -4.02
CA ARG A 262 1.71 21.58 -2.81
C ARG A 262 1.83 20.14 -2.31
N HIS A 263 0.74 19.38 -2.35
CA HIS A 263 0.75 17.98 -1.93
C HIS A 263 1.64 17.10 -2.83
N LEU A 264 1.52 17.27 -4.15
CA LEU A 264 2.34 16.50 -5.11
C LEU A 264 3.80 16.97 -5.10
N GLY A 265 4.06 18.29 -5.11
CA GLY A 265 5.41 18.84 -5.08
C GLY A 265 6.34 18.19 -6.12
N GLU A 266 7.38 17.50 -5.64
CA GLU A 266 8.34 16.77 -6.47
C GLU A 266 8.03 15.27 -6.65
N ALA A 267 6.82 14.81 -6.28
CA ALA A 267 6.41 13.42 -6.43
C ALA A 267 6.48 12.96 -7.89
N ARG A 268 7.11 11.80 -8.09
CA ARG A 268 7.10 11.04 -9.34
C ARG A 268 5.91 10.09 -9.35
N CYS A 269 4.75 10.61 -9.76
CA CYS A 269 3.52 9.84 -9.89
C CYS A 269 2.90 9.98 -11.30
N LEU A 270 2.07 9.00 -11.66
CA LEU A 270 1.27 9.02 -12.90
C LEU A 270 -0.22 9.19 -12.56
N LEU A 271 -0.84 10.19 -13.17
CA LEU A 271 -2.28 10.40 -13.15
C LEU A 271 -2.88 9.81 -14.42
N VAL A 272 -3.71 8.77 -14.29
CA VAL A 272 -4.48 8.18 -15.38
C VAL A 272 -5.87 8.80 -15.35
N LEU A 273 -6.17 9.67 -16.31
CA LEU A 273 -7.42 10.43 -16.37
C LEU A 273 -8.33 9.83 -17.46
N ASP A 274 -9.41 9.16 -17.05
CA ASP A 274 -10.28 8.46 -17.99
C ASP A 274 -11.48 9.31 -18.42
N ASN A 275 -11.85 9.24 -19.69
CA ASN A 275 -12.98 9.97 -20.30
C ASN A 275 -12.86 11.50 -20.24
N PHE A 276 -11.66 12.02 -20.53
CA PHE A 276 -11.38 13.45 -20.50
C PHE A 276 -12.20 14.27 -21.51
N GLU A 277 -12.75 13.64 -22.57
CA GLU A 277 -13.59 14.33 -23.55
C GLU A 277 -14.82 15.03 -22.93
N GLN A 278 -15.18 14.69 -21.69
CA GLN A 278 -16.32 15.26 -20.98
C GLN A 278 -16.00 16.62 -20.32
N VAL A 279 -14.72 16.94 -20.17
CA VAL A 279 -14.21 18.08 -19.40
C VAL A 279 -12.96 18.69 -20.07
N VAL A 280 -12.94 18.76 -21.40
CA VAL A 280 -11.77 19.20 -22.19
C VAL A 280 -11.19 20.55 -21.74
N ASP A 281 -12.03 21.48 -21.28
CA ASP A 281 -11.60 22.79 -20.79
C ASP A 281 -10.71 22.71 -19.53
N ALA A 282 -10.73 21.59 -18.80
CA ALA A 282 -9.85 21.34 -17.64
C ALA A 282 -8.38 21.12 -18.05
N ALA A 283 -8.08 21.01 -19.34
CA ALA A 283 -6.71 20.88 -19.85
C ALA A 283 -5.83 22.07 -19.41
N THR A 284 -6.40 23.28 -19.31
CA THR A 284 -5.68 24.48 -18.86
C THR A 284 -5.21 24.34 -17.42
N ASP A 285 -6.10 23.94 -16.50
CA ASP A 285 -5.76 23.75 -15.09
C ASP A 285 -4.76 22.61 -14.91
N LEU A 286 -4.88 21.56 -15.72
CA LEU A 286 -3.93 20.45 -15.72
C LEU A 286 -2.54 20.88 -16.22
N ALA A 287 -2.47 21.75 -17.22
CA ALA A 287 -1.21 22.31 -17.69
C ALA A 287 -0.53 23.14 -16.61
N VAL A 288 -1.30 23.93 -15.84
CA VAL A 288 -0.79 24.67 -14.67
C VAL A 288 -0.24 23.70 -13.62
N LEU A 289 -0.99 22.64 -13.28
CA LEU A 289 -0.54 21.62 -12.32
C LEU A 289 0.77 20.97 -12.77
N LEU A 290 0.87 20.58 -14.05
CA LEU A 290 2.09 20.00 -14.60
C LEU A 290 3.24 21.02 -14.56
N ALA A 291 3.00 22.28 -14.87
CA ALA A 291 4.04 23.31 -14.76
C ALA A 291 4.57 23.47 -13.33
N THR A 292 3.71 23.34 -12.31
CA THR A 292 4.10 23.44 -10.90
C THR A 292 4.74 22.17 -10.34
N CYS A 293 4.34 20.98 -10.79
CA CYS A 293 4.81 19.70 -10.26
C CYS A 293 5.63 18.95 -11.33
N PRO A 294 6.95 19.21 -11.46
CA PRO A 294 7.75 18.81 -12.63
C PRO A 294 7.86 17.30 -12.87
N ASN A 295 7.67 16.52 -11.82
CA ASN A 295 7.81 15.06 -11.82
C ASN A 295 6.48 14.31 -12.03
N VAL A 296 5.36 15.03 -12.04
CA VAL A 296 4.03 14.47 -12.32
C VAL A 296 3.86 14.27 -13.82
N ARG A 297 3.25 13.14 -14.19
CA ARG A 297 2.80 12.86 -15.56
C ARG A 297 1.33 12.53 -15.62
N VAL A 298 0.75 12.75 -16.79
CA VAL A 298 -0.66 12.45 -17.12
C VAL A 298 -0.72 11.47 -18.29
N LEU A 299 -1.57 10.46 -18.15
CA LEU A 299 -2.06 9.61 -19.22
C LEU A 299 -3.58 9.77 -19.30
N ALA A 300 -4.07 10.54 -20.27
CA ALA A 300 -5.50 10.77 -20.47
C ALA A 300 -6.07 9.83 -21.52
N THR A 301 -7.33 9.43 -21.37
CA THR A 301 -8.12 8.86 -22.46
C THR A 301 -9.15 9.88 -22.93
N SER A 302 -9.30 10.03 -24.24
CA SER A 302 -10.26 10.98 -24.82
C SER A 302 -10.75 10.52 -26.19
N ARG A 303 -11.84 11.10 -26.69
CA ARG A 303 -12.27 10.94 -28.10
C ARG A 303 -11.46 11.81 -29.05
N GLU A 304 -10.95 12.93 -28.56
CA GLU A 304 -10.21 13.92 -29.33
C GLU A 304 -8.90 14.33 -28.60
N PRO A 305 -7.88 14.81 -29.33
CA PRO A 305 -6.65 15.28 -28.70
C PRO A 305 -6.92 16.47 -27.78
N LEU A 306 -6.30 16.47 -26.60
CA LEU A 306 -6.28 17.63 -25.72
C LEU A 306 -5.35 18.69 -26.33
N ARG A 307 -5.80 19.94 -26.37
CA ARG A 307 -5.05 21.08 -26.93
C ARG A 307 -4.59 22.02 -25.84
#